data_AF-A0A258Q012-F1
#
_entry.id   AF-A0A258Q012-F1
#
_cell.length_a   1.000
_cell.length_b   1.000
_cell.length_c   1.000
_cell.angle_alpha   90.00
_cell.angle_beta   90.00
_cell.angle_gamma   90.00
#
_symmetry.space_group_name_H-M   'P 1'
#
loop_
_entity.id
_entity.type
_entity.pdbx_description
1 polymer ?
#
loop_
_entity_poly.entity_id
_entity_poly.type
_entity_poly.pdbx_seq_one_letter_code
_entity_poly.pdbx_strand_id
1 'polypeptide(L)'
;GETVNVGGYQIQLKGVEAVPGPNYKAMQGTFLLLRNGKLEATMYPEKRSYFSSTMPMTEAAIDVGLTRDIYVSLGEELEDKAWAVRVYYKPFVDWIWGGCLLMAIGGILAISDKRYRMKLRKVVA
;
A
#
# COMPACT_ATOMS: atom_id res chain seq x y z
N GLY A 1 -10.91 20.83 -9.10
CA GLY A 1 -10.33 19.77 -8.27
C GLY A 1 -11.41 19.24 -7.37
N GLU A 2 -11.88 18.02 -7.64
CA GLU A 2 -12.80 17.32 -6.73
C GLU A 2 -12.04 16.87 -5.48
N THR A 3 -12.70 16.97 -4.32
CA THR A 3 -12.18 16.51 -3.04
C THR A 3 -13.15 15.51 -2.45
N VAL A 4 -12.68 14.30 -2.16
CA VAL A 4 -13.48 13.22 -1.58
C VAL A 4 -13.04 13.00 -0.14
N ASN A 5 -14.01 12.91 0.79
CA ASN A 5 -13.73 12.60 2.18
C ASN A 5 -13.89 11.10 2.44
N VAL A 6 -12.84 10.42 2.91
CA VAL A 6 -12.88 9.00 3.28
C VAL A 6 -12.18 8.81 4.62
N GLY A 7 -12.89 8.28 5.63
CA GLY A 7 -12.28 7.90 6.92
C GLY A 7 -11.59 9.04 7.69
N GLY A 8 -12.01 10.30 7.49
CA GLY A 8 -11.39 11.49 8.10
C GLY A 8 -10.22 12.08 7.29
N TYR A 9 -9.99 11.59 6.08
CA TYR A 9 -9.04 12.14 5.12
C TYR A 9 -9.74 12.81 3.96
N GLN A 10 -9.17 13.92 3.52
CA GLN A 10 -9.55 14.61 2.29
C GLN A 10 -8.57 14.18 1.20
N ILE A 11 -9.10 13.52 0.18
CA ILE A 11 -8.35 13.13 -1.01
C ILE A 11 -8.71 14.12 -2.10
N GLN A 12 -7.75 14.94 -2.50
CA GLN A 12 -7.94 15.96 -3.53
C GLN A 12 -7.26 15.50 -4.82
N LEU A 13 -8.04 15.42 -5.91
CA LEU A 13 -7.49 15.20 -7.24
C LEU A 13 -6.91 16.53 -7.76
N LYS A 14 -5.59 16.56 -7.97
CA LYS A 14 -4.90 17.71 -8.54
C LYS A 14 -5.00 17.72 -10.07
N GLY A 15 -4.87 16.53 -10.68
CA GLY A 15 -4.94 16.36 -12.12
C GLY A 15 -4.49 14.96 -12.55
N VAL A 16 -4.70 14.64 -13.81
CA VAL A 16 -4.19 13.43 -14.45
C VAL A 16 -3.39 13.85 -15.67
N GLU A 17 -2.15 13.38 -15.77
CA GLU A 17 -1.22 13.76 -16.82
C GLU A 17 -0.73 12.52 -17.57
N ALA A 18 -0.53 12.64 -18.88
CA ALA A 18 0.05 11.58 -19.69
C ALA A 18 1.58 11.63 -19.57
N VAL A 19 2.18 10.60 -18.99
CA VAL A 19 3.62 10.46 -18.82
C VAL A 19 4.13 9.44 -19.84
N PRO A 20 4.90 9.86 -20.87
CA PRO A 20 5.52 8.93 -21.79
C PRO A 20 6.70 8.21 -21.11
N GLY A 21 6.66 6.88 -21.09
CA GLY A 21 7.75 6.02 -20.65
C GLY A 21 8.52 5.42 -21.84
N PRO A 22 9.69 4.79 -21.60
CA PRO A 22 10.54 4.25 -22.67
C PRO A 22 9.87 3.17 -23.51
N ASN A 23 9.01 2.35 -22.88
CA ASN A 23 8.31 1.21 -23.50
C ASN A 23 6.80 1.19 -23.18
N TYR A 24 6.28 2.27 -22.60
CA TYR A 24 4.88 2.36 -22.19
C TYR A 24 4.39 3.80 -22.24
N LYS A 25 3.10 3.98 -22.44
CA LYS A 25 2.40 5.24 -22.22
C LYS A 25 1.67 5.15 -20.90
N ALA A 26 2.01 6.00 -19.93
CA ALA A 26 1.33 6.04 -18.64
C ALA A 26 0.38 7.23 -18.56
N MET A 27 -0.73 7.04 -17.86
CA MET A 27 -1.56 8.12 -17.32
C MET A 27 -1.32 8.15 -15.82
N GLN A 28 -0.67 9.20 -15.32
CA GLN A 28 -0.39 9.38 -13.89
C GLN A 28 -1.40 10.36 -13.30
N GLY A 29 -2.15 9.92 -12.30
CA GLY A 29 -2.99 10.81 -11.49
C GLY A 29 -2.18 11.38 -10.33
N THR A 30 -2.33 12.66 -10.01
CA THR A 30 -1.77 13.26 -8.79
C THR A 30 -2.87 13.47 -7.77
N PHE A 31 -2.79 12.75 -6.65
CA PHE A 31 -3.72 12.85 -5.52
C PHE A 31 -3.01 13.40 -4.30
N LEU A 32 -3.58 14.44 -3.70
CA LEU A 32 -3.11 14.98 -2.44
C LEU A 32 -3.95 14.39 -1.31
N LEU A 33 -3.26 13.77 -0.35
CA LEU A 33 -3.88 13.24 0.86
C LEU A 33 -3.74 14.29 1.96
N LEU A 34 -4.86 14.90 2.36
CA LEU A 34 -4.91 15.87 3.44
C LEU A 34 -5.63 15.29 4.66
N ARG A 35 -5.10 15.57 5.84
CA ARG A 35 -5.74 15.28 7.13
C ARG A 35 -5.80 16.54 7.96
N ASN A 36 -7.00 16.93 8.39
CA ASN A 36 -7.24 18.16 9.16
C ASN A 36 -6.60 19.41 8.49
N GLY A 37 -6.62 19.48 7.16
CA GLY A 37 -6.05 20.59 6.39
C GLY A 37 -4.52 20.57 6.25
N LYS A 38 -3.81 19.57 6.78
CA LYS A 38 -2.38 19.35 6.51
C LYS A 38 -2.19 18.29 5.44
N LEU A 39 -1.29 18.56 4.50
CA LEU A 39 -0.82 17.57 3.54
C LEU A 39 -0.04 16.49 4.30
N GLU A 40 -0.53 15.26 4.24
CA GLU A 40 0.12 14.11 4.88
C GLU A 40 0.97 13.36 3.85
N ALA A 41 0.44 13.12 2.66
CA ALA A 41 1.14 12.44 1.58
C ALA A 41 0.64 12.88 0.19
N THR A 42 1.44 12.62 -0.84
CA THR A 42 1.03 12.74 -2.25
C THR A 42 1.12 11.38 -2.91
N MET A 43 0.03 10.93 -3.51
CA MET A 43 -0.10 9.64 -4.15
C MET A 43 -0.15 9.80 -5.67
N TYR A 44 0.63 8.98 -6.36
CA TYR A 44 0.78 8.99 -7.82
C TYR A 44 0.33 7.66 -8.44
N PRO A 45 -0.97 7.31 -8.44
CA PRO A 45 -1.44 6.13 -9.13
C PRO A 45 -1.23 6.29 -10.63
N GLU A 46 -0.78 5.23 -11.28
CA GLU A 46 -0.47 5.22 -12.70
C GLU A 46 -1.30 4.16 -13.41
N LYS A 47 -1.70 4.45 -14.64
CA LYS A 47 -2.24 3.45 -15.56
C LYS A 47 -1.31 3.35 -16.76
N ARG A 48 -0.60 2.22 -16.89
CA ARG A 48 0.41 1.97 -17.91
C ARG A 48 -0.18 1.15 -19.06
N SER A 49 -0.10 1.67 -20.27
CA SER A 49 -0.36 0.95 -21.51
C SER A 49 0.97 0.62 -22.18
N TYR A 50 1.24 -0.66 -22.42
CA TYR A 50 2.47 -1.11 -23.06
C TYR A 50 2.24 -1.27 -24.56
N PHE A 51 3.19 -0.83 -25.39
CA PHE A 51 3.08 -1.01 -26.84
C PHE A 51 3.05 -2.48 -27.28
N SER A 52 3.57 -3.38 -26.43
CA SER A 52 3.61 -4.83 -26.65
C SER A 52 2.38 -5.58 -26.13
N SER A 53 1.53 -4.96 -25.31
CA SER A 53 0.39 -5.62 -24.67
C SER A 53 -0.87 -4.79 -24.81
N THR A 54 -1.92 -5.38 -25.42
CA THR A 54 -3.21 -4.73 -25.63
C THR A 54 -3.95 -4.44 -24.32
N MET A 55 -3.55 -5.07 -23.20
CA MET A 55 -4.18 -4.87 -21.89
C MET A 55 -3.46 -3.79 -21.07
N PRO A 56 -4.13 -2.66 -20.73
CA PRO A 56 -3.56 -1.66 -19.83
C PRO A 56 -3.47 -2.21 -18.40
N MET A 57 -2.39 -1.91 -17.70
CA MET A 57 -2.18 -2.24 -16.28
C MET A 57 -2.36 -1.01 -15.40
N THR A 58 -2.99 -1.17 -14.25
CA THR A 58 -3.13 -0.10 -13.24
C THR A 58 -2.15 -0.35 -12.10
N GLU A 59 -1.29 0.61 -11.83
CA GLU A 59 -0.43 0.71 -10.66
C GLU A 59 -1.14 1.58 -9.61
N ALA A 60 -1.57 0.94 -8.52
CA ALA A 60 -2.18 1.64 -7.40
C ALA A 60 -1.10 2.38 -6.60
N ALA A 61 -1.38 3.60 -6.18
CA ALA A 61 -0.57 4.27 -5.19
C ALA A 61 -0.96 3.75 -3.81
N ILE A 62 0.04 3.33 -3.05
CA ILE A 62 -0.11 2.82 -1.68
C ILE A 62 0.66 3.78 -0.79
N ASP A 63 -0.07 4.48 0.08
CA ASP A 63 0.54 5.22 1.18
C ASP A 63 0.51 4.30 2.41
N VAL A 64 1.68 3.74 2.72
CA VAL A 64 1.87 2.78 3.81
C VAL A 64 2.16 3.57 5.09
N GLY A 65 1.31 3.42 6.10
CA GLY A 65 1.44 4.16 7.34
C GLY A 65 1.38 3.22 8.54
N LEU A 66 2.21 3.48 9.56
CA LEU A 66 2.33 2.65 10.78
C LEU A 66 0.99 2.33 11.49
N THR A 67 -0.07 3.10 11.21
CA THR A 67 -1.41 2.93 11.79
C THR A 67 -2.50 2.65 10.77
N ARG A 68 -2.25 2.84 9.47
CA ARG A 68 -3.27 2.80 8.42
C ARG A 68 -2.64 2.80 7.03
N ASP A 69 -3.13 1.90 6.18
CA ASP A 69 -2.77 1.86 4.78
C ASP A 69 -3.90 2.38 3.92
N ILE A 70 -3.58 3.36 3.08
CA ILE A 70 -4.51 3.90 2.09
C ILE A 70 -4.10 3.40 0.72
N TYR A 71 -5.03 2.71 0.09
CA TYR A 71 -4.90 2.22 -1.27
C TYR A 71 -5.72 3.12 -2.17
N VAL A 72 -5.07 3.81 -3.10
CA VAL A 72 -5.73 4.56 -4.16
C VAL A 72 -5.37 3.94 -5.50
N SER A 73 -6.38 3.42 -6.19
CA SER A 73 -6.23 2.92 -7.56
C SER A 73 -7.03 3.77 -8.54
N LEU A 74 -6.39 4.11 -9.64
CA LEU A 74 -7.01 4.81 -10.76
C LEU A 74 -7.74 3.78 -11.64
N GLY A 75 -9.06 3.93 -11.75
CA GLY A 75 -9.93 3.04 -12.51
C GLY A 75 -9.96 3.36 -14.00
N GLU A 76 -11.15 3.27 -14.59
CA GLU A 76 -11.37 3.63 -15.99
C GLU A 76 -11.70 5.11 -16.12
N GLU A 77 -11.35 5.66 -17.28
CA GLU A 77 -11.80 6.97 -17.70
C GLU A 77 -13.30 6.85 -18.01
N LEU A 78 -14.11 7.64 -17.33
CA LEU A 78 -15.53 7.80 -17.58
C LEU A 78 -15.74 8.80 -18.73
N GLU A 79 -16.94 8.81 -19.29
CA GLU A 79 -17.36 9.88 -20.20
C GLU A 79 -17.19 11.27 -19.51
N ASP A 80 -16.77 12.28 -20.27
CA ASP A 80 -16.43 13.65 -19.79
C ASP A 80 -15.11 13.87 -19.02
N LYS A 81 -14.05 13.07 -19.31
CA LYS A 81 -12.71 13.21 -18.67
C LYS A 81 -12.73 13.01 -17.15
N ALA A 82 -13.80 12.42 -16.63
CA ALA A 82 -13.88 12.00 -15.25
C ALA A 82 -13.12 10.68 -15.08
N TRP A 83 -12.45 10.49 -13.94
CA TRP A 83 -11.72 9.26 -13.66
C TRP A 83 -12.36 8.56 -12.47
N ALA A 84 -12.70 7.27 -12.63
CA ALA A 84 -13.17 6.48 -11.51
C ALA A 84 -12.00 6.22 -10.55
N VAL A 85 -12.10 6.62 -9.29
CA VAL A 85 -11.04 6.41 -8.29
C VAL A 85 -11.56 5.44 -7.24
N ARG A 86 -10.80 4.38 -6.97
CA ARG A 86 -11.11 3.44 -5.89
C ARG A 86 -10.16 3.69 -4.74
N VAL A 87 -10.73 4.16 -3.62
CA VAL A 87 -10.02 4.40 -2.37
C VAL A 87 -10.42 3.31 -1.39
N TYR A 88 -9.44 2.54 -0.90
CA TYR A 88 -9.64 1.59 0.18
C TYR A 88 -8.85 2.03 1.41
N TYR A 89 -9.55 2.09 2.55
CA TYR A 89 -8.94 2.29 3.85
C TYR A 89 -8.81 0.93 4.53
N LYS A 90 -7.57 0.43 4.67
CA LYS A 90 -7.29 -0.85 5.34
C LYS A 90 -6.40 -0.60 6.55
N PRO A 91 -6.97 -0.36 7.73
CA PRO A 91 -6.19 -0.22 8.95
C PRO A 91 -5.64 -1.58 9.43
N PHE A 92 -4.45 -1.58 10.03
CA PHE A 92 -3.82 -2.74 10.72
C PHE A 92 -3.27 -3.88 9.85
N VAL A 93 -3.02 -3.71 8.55
CA VAL A 93 -2.38 -4.77 7.75
C VAL A 93 -0.97 -5.08 8.26
N ASP A 94 -0.23 -4.05 8.69
CA ASP A 94 1.12 -4.20 9.30
C ASP A 94 1.14 -5.07 10.55
N TRP A 95 0.03 -5.22 11.27
CA TRP A 95 -0.03 -6.04 12.48
C TRP A 95 0.05 -7.54 12.19
N ILE A 96 -0.25 -7.97 10.96
CA ILE A 96 -0.04 -9.35 10.52
C ILE A 96 1.45 -9.70 10.62
N TRP A 97 2.31 -8.80 10.15
CA TRP A 97 3.76 -8.93 10.26
C TRP A 97 4.24 -8.83 11.71
N GLY A 98 3.60 -7.98 12.52
CA GLY A 98 3.83 -7.93 13.97
C GLY A 98 3.57 -9.27 14.66
N GLY A 99 2.53 -10.00 14.26
CA GLY A 99 2.25 -11.36 14.74
C GLY A 99 3.36 -12.35 14.39
N CYS A 100 3.84 -12.32 13.13
CA CYS A 100 4.99 -13.15 12.70
C CYS A 100 6.26 -12.83 13.49
N LEU A 101 6.54 -11.54 13.75
CA LEU A 101 7.67 -11.11 14.57
C LEU A 101 7.55 -11.65 16.00
N LEU A 102 6.36 -11.60 16.59
CA LEU A 102 6.09 -12.10 17.94
C LEU A 102 6.28 -13.62 18.02
N MET A 103 5.82 -14.37 17.00
CA MET A 103 6.08 -15.81 16.88
C MET A 103 7.58 -16.11 16.75
N ALA A 104 8.32 -15.33 15.95
CA ALA A 104 9.76 -15.49 15.81
C ALA A 104 10.50 -15.23 17.13
N ILE A 105 10.13 -14.16 17.86
CA ILE A 105 10.66 -13.87 19.20
C ILE A 105 10.33 -14.99 20.18
N GLY A 106 9.08 -15.48 20.17
CA GLY A 106 8.68 -16.63 21.00
C GLY A 106 9.50 -17.89 20.71
N GLY A 107 9.78 -18.17 19.44
CA GLY A 107 10.65 -19.27 19.01
C GLY A 107 12.10 -19.09 19.46
N ILE A 108 12.67 -17.88 19.30
CA ILE A 108 14.03 -17.56 19.75
C ILE A 108 14.15 -17.71 21.27
N LEU A 109 13.17 -17.22 22.03
CA LEU A 109 13.14 -17.36 23.49
C LEU A 109 13.03 -18.83 23.91
N ALA A 110 12.19 -19.63 23.24
CA ALA A 110 12.05 -21.06 23.52
C ALA A 110 13.34 -21.85 23.24
N ILE A 111 14.06 -21.52 22.16
CA ILE A 111 15.33 -22.17 21.79
C ILE A 111 16.47 -21.71 22.71
N SER A 112 16.47 -20.43 23.12
CA SER A 112 17.51 -19.86 23.97
C SER A 112 17.36 -20.23 25.45
N ASP A 113 16.24 -20.82 25.86
CA ASP A 113 16.05 -21.29 27.24
C ASP A 113 16.95 -22.50 27.54
N LYS A 114 17.90 -22.28 28.46
CA LYS A 114 18.87 -23.27 28.97
C LYS A 114 18.22 -24.58 29.42
N ARG A 115 16.93 -24.59 29.77
CA ARG A 115 16.21 -25.80 30.21
C ARG A 115 16.07 -26.86 29.11
N TYR A 116 15.89 -26.49 27.85
CA TYR A 116 15.84 -27.47 26.74
C TYR A 116 17.20 -28.09 26.44
N ARG A 117 18.28 -27.31 26.62
CA ARG A 117 19.66 -27.80 26.43
C ARG A 117 20.10 -28.82 27.49
N MET A 118 19.47 -28.83 28.67
CA MET A 118 19.80 -29.78 29.76
C MET A 118 19.08 -31.13 29.65
N LYS A 119 17.96 -31.24 28.93
CA LYS A 119 17.27 -32.53 28.74
C LYS A 119 17.99 -33.48 27.78
N LEU A 120 18.69 -32.94 26.77
CA LEU A 120 19.49 -33.75 25.83
C LEU A 120 20.76 -34.37 26.47
N ARG A 121 21.16 -33.93 27.66
CA ARG A 121 22.39 -34.41 28.34
C ARG A 121 22.14 -35.50 29.39
N LYS A 122 20.92 -36.01 29.52
CA LYS A 122 20.54 -37.06 30.50
C LYS A 122 20.26 -38.45 29.93
N VAL A 123 20.50 -38.70 28.64
CA VAL A 123 20.22 -40.01 27.99
C VAL A 123 21.50 -40.86 27.75
N VAL A 124 22.63 -40.52 28.39
CA VAL A 124 23.81 -41.39 28.40
C VAL A 124 24.30 -41.52 29.84
N ALA A 125 23.78 -42.52 30.55
CA ALA A 125 24.31 -43.09 31.78
C ALA A 125 23.98 -44.57 31.81
#